data_AF-A0A5B8YYC2-F1
#
_entry.id   AF-A0A5B8YYC2-F1
#
_cell.length_a   1.000
_cell.length_b   1.000
_cell.length_c   1.000
_cell.angle_alpha   90.00
_cell.angle_beta   90.00
_cell.angle_gamma   90.00
#
_symmetry.space_group_name_H-M   'P 1'
#
loop_
_entity.id
_entity.type
_entity.pdbx_description
1 polymer ?
#
loop_
_entity_poly.entity_id
_entity_poly.type
_entity_poly.pdbx_seq_one_letter_code
_entity_poly.pdbx_strand_id
1 'polypeptide(L)'
;ELICALTPFEALCCFRPLKDIIVYLKRIPQLAALVAANTVLGSYMMAPQSALPAADSDAERQSLKSLMTNLYAAPEDTVTKELRLHLRHIEEKGAQCAEDTLFVRVYKQYPDDVGCWMVYFLNYVQMVPGEALFLSDSEPH
;
A
#
# COMPACT_ATOMS: atom_id res chain seq x y z
N GLU A 1 -2.64 -13.10 16.42
CA GLU A 1 -3.98 -12.73 16.97
C GLU A 1 -5.09 -13.34 16.10
N LEU A 2 -6.34 -13.39 16.58
CA LEU A 2 -7.49 -13.85 15.79
C LEU A 2 -8.63 -12.82 15.88
N ILE A 3 -9.05 -12.28 14.74
CA ILE A 3 -10.17 -11.34 14.62
C ILE A 3 -11.36 -12.10 14.06
N CYS A 4 -12.55 -11.92 14.65
CA CYS A 4 -13.81 -12.46 14.15
C CYS A 4 -14.80 -11.31 13.92
N ALA A 5 -15.33 -11.20 12.70
CA ALA A 5 -16.26 -10.16 12.33
C ALA A 5 -17.64 -10.44 12.96
N LEU A 6 -18.10 -9.54 13.84
CA LEU A 6 -19.47 -9.58 14.40
C LEU A 6 -20.45 -8.73 13.57
N THR A 7 -19.92 -7.71 12.93
CA THR A 7 -20.56 -6.85 11.92
C THR A 7 -19.66 -6.82 10.69
N PRO A 8 -20.08 -6.24 9.54
CA PRO A 8 -19.14 -5.96 8.47
C PRO A 8 -17.89 -5.27 9.02
N PHE A 9 -16.72 -5.80 8.68
CA PHE A 9 -15.44 -5.39 9.21
C PHE A 9 -14.43 -5.22 8.09
N GLU A 10 -13.54 -4.26 8.25
CA GLU A 10 -12.54 -3.89 7.25
C GLU A 10 -11.17 -3.81 7.91
N ALA A 11 -10.14 -4.37 7.28
CA ALA A 11 -8.76 -4.31 7.75
C ALA A 11 -7.77 -4.14 6.60
N LEU A 12 -6.61 -3.58 6.91
CA LEU A 12 -5.41 -3.76 6.10
C LEU A 12 -4.61 -4.91 6.73
N CYS A 13 -4.12 -5.87 5.94
CA CYS A 13 -3.39 -7.00 6.51
C CYS A 13 -2.43 -7.63 5.50
N CYS A 14 -1.19 -7.87 5.93
CA CYS A 14 -0.08 -8.41 5.15
C CYS A 14 0.24 -7.59 3.89
N PHE A 15 1.48 -7.68 3.41
CA PHE A 15 1.79 -7.07 2.12
C PHE A 15 1.01 -7.74 0.99
N ARG A 16 0.58 -6.93 0.02
CA ARG A 16 0.16 -7.43 -1.28
C ARG A 16 1.37 -8.00 -2.02
N PRO A 17 1.18 -8.94 -2.95
CA PRO A 17 2.23 -9.33 -3.87
C PRO A 17 2.83 -8.10 -4.58
N LEU A 18 4.15 -8.10 -4.78
CA LEU A 18 4.88 -6.98 -5.37
C LEU A 18 4.34 -6.60 -6.76
N LYS A 19 3.86 -7.58 -7.52
CA LYS A 19 3.21 -7.36 -8.82
C LYS A 19 2.01 -6.41 -8.73
N ASP A 20 1.25 -6.47 -7.65
CA ASP A 20 0.05 -5.65 -7.44
C ASP A 20 0.44 -4.27 -6.90
N ILE A 21 1.46 -4.21 -6.05
CA ILE A 21 2.06 -2.93 -5.60
C ILE A 21 2.61 -2.14 -6.79
N ILE A 22 3.28 -2.80 -7.75
CA ILE A 22 3.79 -2.15 -8.97
C ILE A 22 2.66 -1.49 -9.77
N VAL A 23 1.46 -2.07 -9.79
CA VAL A 23 0.30 -1.44 -10.46
C VAL A 23 -0.02 -0.09 -9.82
N TYR A 24 -0.04 0.00 -8.49
CA TYR A 24 -0.24 1.26 -7.78
C TYR A 24 0.91 2.23 -7.99
N LEU A 25 2.16 1.78 -7.92
CA LEU A 25 3.33 2.65 -8.15
C LEU A 25 3.32 3.25 -9.57
N LYS A 26 2.87 2.49 -10.58
CA LYS A 26 2.70 3.03 -11.94
C LYS A 26 1.62 4.10 -12.04
N ARG A 27 0.52 3.91 -11.29
CA ARG A 27 -0.64 4.81 -11.31
C ARG A 27 -0.41 6.07 -10.46
N ILE A 28 0.35 5.95 -9.38
CA ILE A 28 0.52 6.98 -8.35
C ILE A 28 1.98 7.46 -8.35
N PRO A 29 2.33 8.41 -9.23
CA PRO A 29 3.70 8.87 -9.38
C PRO A 29 4.27 9.51 -8.10
N GLN A 30 3.43 10.14 -7.27
CA GLN A 30 3.79 10.68 -5.96
C GLN A 30 4.38 9.59 -5.06
N LEU A 31 3.66 8.47 -4.96
CA LEU A 31 4.09 7.33 -4.15
C LEU A 31 5.34 6.67 -4.75
N ALA A 32 5.39 6.48 -6.07
CA ALA A 32 6.56 5.88 -6.73
C ALA A 32 7.83 6.71 -6.54
N ALA A 33 7.73 8.04 -6.58
CA ALA A 33 8.85 8.91 -6.30
C ALA A 33 9.28 8.82 -4.83
N LEU A 34 8.30 8.85 -3.90
CA LEU A 34 8.54 8.81 -2.45
C LEU A 34 9.32 7.56 -2.02
N VAL A 35 9.00 6.39 -2.58
CA VAL A 35 9.68 5.12 -2.24
C VAL A 35 10.88 4.80 -3.14
N ALA A 36 11.28 5.74 -4.02
CA ALA A 36 12.31 5.56 -5.04
C ALA A 36 12.10 4.28 -5.88
N ALA A 37 10.85 4.03 -6.31
CA ALA A 37 10.45 2.79 -6.97
C ALA A 37 11.32 2.44 -8.19
N ASN A 38 11.67 3.42 -9.02
CA ASN A 38 12.52 3.17 -10.20
C ASN A 38 13.92 2.68 -9.82
N THR A 39 14.47 3.16 -8.71
CA THR A 39 15.78 2.72 -8.22
C THR A 39 15.70 1.35 -7.56
N VAL A 40 14.68 1.12 -6.74
CA VAL A 40 14.52 -0.13 -5.97
C VAL A 40 14.10 -1.30 -6.86
N LEU A 41 13.19 -1.06 -7.80
CA LEU A 41 12.57 -2.10 -8.62
C LEU A 41 13.21 -2.20 -10.00
N GLY A 42 13.88 -1.16 -10.49
CA GLY A 42 14.61 -1.17 -11.75
C GLY A 42 13.76 -1.69 -12.92
N SER A 43 14.21 -2.77 -13.55
CA SER A 43 13.52 -3.41 -14.67
C SER A 43 12.13 -3.96 -14.31
N TYR A 44 11.86 -4.28 -13.04
CA TYR A 44 10.54 -4.77 -12.61
C TYR A 44 9.43 -3.75 -12.84
N MET A 45 9.75 -2.45 -12.84
CA MET A 45 8.77 -1.42 -13.19
C MET A 45 8.21 -1.61 -14.60
N MET A 46 8.95 -2.21 -15.54
CA MET A 46 8.51 -2.38 -16.93
C MET A 46 8.39 -3.85 -17.35
N ALA A 47 8.73 -4.78 -16.46
CA ALA A 47 8.69 -6.21 -16.73
C ALA A 47 7.24 -6.73 -16.80
N PRO A 48 6.98 -7.78 -17.62
CA PRO A 48 5.74 -8.54 -17.53
C PRO A 48 5.66 -9.27 -16.18
N GLN A 49 4.45 -9.59 -15.72
CA GLN A 49 4.24 -10.25 -14.42
C GLN A 49 5.01 -11.58 -14.27
N SER A 50 5.21 -12.32 -15.36
CA SER A 50 5.96 -13.58 -15.37
C SER A 50 7.46 -13.43 -15.09
N ALA A 51 8.00 -12.21 -15.19
CA ALA A 51 9.40 -11.89 -14.93
C ALA A 51 9.61 -11.22 -13.58
N LEU A 52 8.55 -11.04 -12.78
CA LEU A 52 8.64 -10.53 -11.42
C LEU A 52 9.04 -11.66 -10.46
N PRO A 53 9.64 -11.30 -9.30
CA PRO A 53 9.89 -12.26 -8.24
C PRO A 53 8.64 -13.07 -7.90
N ALA A 54 8.82 -14.36 -7.59
CA ALA A 54 7.74 -15.16 -7.07
C ALA A 54 7.24 -14.58 -5.74
N ALA A 55 5.94 -14.73 -5.47
CA ALA A 55 5.36 -14.37 -4.19
C ALA A 55 6.11 -15.08 -3.05
N ASP A 56 6.39 -14.37 -1.97
CA ASP A 56 7.12 -14.86 -0.80
C ASP A 56 8.56 -15.33 -1.07
N SER A 57 9.15 -14.90 -2.18
CA SER A 57 10.58 -15.11 -2.43
C SER A 57 11.44 -14.09 -1.68
N ASP A 58 12.70 -14.44 -1.40
CA ASP A 58 13.64 -13.51 -0.76
C ASP A 58 13.87 -12.24 -1.60
N ALA A 59 13.81 -12.37 -2.94
CA ALA A 59 13.90 -11.24 -3.84
C ALA A 59 12.69 -10.28 -3.66
N GLU A 60 11.47 -10.82 -3.54
CA GLU A 60 10.29 -9.99 -3.27
C GLU A 60 10.39 -9.30 -1.91
N ARG A 61 10.73 -10.07 -0.86
CA ARG A 61 10.89 -9.52 0.50
C ARG A 61 11.93 -8.41 0.55
N GLN A 62 13.05 -8.58 -0.15
CA GLN A 62 14.10 -7.56 -0.22
C GLN A 62 13.61 -6.29 -0.94
N SER A 63 12.87 -6.42 -2.03
CA SER A 63 12.25 -5.28 -2.72
C SER A 63 11.26 -4.55 -1.82
N LEU A 64 10.34 -5.26 -1.17
CA LEU A 64 9.35 -4.68 -0.25
C LEU A 64 10.04 -3.97 0.92
N LYS A 65 11.04 -4.61 1.53
CA LYS A 65 11.82 -4.01 2.63
C LYS A 65 12.50 -2.71 2.20
N SER A 66 13.09 -2.67 1.01
CA SER A 66 13.72 -1.45 0.48
C SER A 66 12.69 -0.34 0.23
N LEU A 67 11.52 -0.65 -0.33
CA LEU A 67 10.43 0.32 -0.52
C LEU A 67 9.95 0.89 0.82
N MET A 68 9.73 0.04 1.81
CA MET A 68 9.30 0.45 3.16
C MET A 68 10.37 1.28 3.86
N THR A 69 11.63 0.89 3.75
CA THR A 69 12.75 1.65 4.32
C THR A 69 12.78 3.07 3.75
N ASN A 70 12.58 3.22 2.44
CA ASN A 70 12.53 4.54 1.82
C ASN A 70 11.29 5.34 2.25
N LEU A 71 10.12 4.70 2.35
CA LEU A 71 8.88 5.35 2.78
C LEU A 71 9.01 5.95 4.18
N TYR A 72 9.51 5.17 5.14
CA TYR A 72 9.64 5.60 6.53
C TYR A 72 10.88 6.45 6.81
N ALA A 73 11.85 6.49 5.90
CA ALA A 73 12.99 7.41 5.96
C ALA A 73 12.69 8.77 5.27
N ALA A 74 11.59 8.89 4.54
CA ALA A 74 11.25 10.11 3.83
C ALA A 74 10.98 11.26 4.81
N PRO A 75 11.44 12.50 4.52
CA PRO A 75 11.15 13.64 5.37
C PRO A 75 9.65 13.89 5.51
N GLU A 76 9.19 14.22 6.72
CA GLU A 76 7.76 14.45 7.04
C GLU A 76 7.11 15.49 6.12
N ASP A 77 7.80 16.59 5.82
CA ASP A 77 7.31 17.62 4.89
C ASP A 77 7.09 17.07 3.47
N THR A 78 7.95 16.14 3.04
CA THR A 78 7.82 15.48 1.74
C THR A 78 6.62 14.55 1.74
N VAL A 79 6.48 13.71 2.78
CA VAL A 79 5.33 12.80 2.94
C VAL A 79 4.02 13.60 2.93
N THR A 80 3.93 14.64 3.74
CA THR A 80 2.77 15.55 3.84
C THR A 80 2.41 16.15 2.49
N LYS A 81 3.40 16.72 1.79
CA LYS A 81 3.21 17.33 0.48
C LYS A 81 2.65 16.32 -0.53
N GLU A 82 3.25 15.13 -0.61
CA GLU A 82 2.86 14.11 -1.59
C GLU A 82 1.49 13.49 -1.26
N LEU A 83 1.15 13.31 0.02
CA LEU A 83 -0.20 12.88 0.45
C LEU A 83 -1.28 13.87 0.00
N ARG A 84 -1.07 15.17 0.27
CA ARG A 84 -2.02 16.23 -0.12
C ARG A 84 -2.16 16.36 -1.64
N LEU A 85 -1.08 16.14 -2.38
CA LEU A 85 -1.13 16.10 -3.85
C LEU A 85 -1.96 14.91 -4.34
N HIS A 86 -1.79 13.74 -3.74
CA HIS A 86 -2.57 12.55 -4.09
C HIS A 86 -4.05 12.67 -3.72
N LEU A 87 -4.35 13.22 -2.54
CA LEU A 87 -5.73 13.51 -2.14
C LEU A 87 -6.42 14.43 -3.16
N ARG A 88 -5.80 15.56 -3.51
CA ARG A 88 -6.34 16.48 -4.52
C ARG A 88 -6.54 15.79 -5.86
N HIS A 89 -5.61 14.95 -6.28
CA HIS A 89 -5.75 14.19 -7.52
C HIS A 89 -6.99 13.30 -7.51
N ILE A 90 -7.24 12.56 -6.42
CA ILE A 90 -8.44 11.73 -6.26
C ILE A 90 -9.71 12.59 -6.22
N GLU A 91 -9.69 13.72 -5.53
CA GLU A 91 -10.85 14.63 -5.47
C GLU A 91 -11.19 15.24 -6.84
N GLU A 92 -10.19 15.55 -7.66
CA GLU A 92 -10.36 16.12 -8.99
C GLU A 92 -10.72 15.10 -10.06
N LYS A 93 -10.15 13.90 -10.01
CA LYS A 93 -10.31 12.85 -11.04
C LYS A 93 -11.32 11.77 -10.68
N GLY A 94 -11.72 11.71 -9.41
CA GLY A 94 -12.50 10.62 -8.85
C GLY A 94 -11.63 9.40 -8.52
N ALA A 95 -12.07 8.63 -7.53
CA ALA A 95 -11.47 7.35 -7.17
C ALA A 95 -11.51 6.37 -8.35
N GLN A 96 -10.38 5.74 -8.65
CA GLN A 96 -10.24 4.76 -9.74
C GLN A 96 -10.34 3.32 -9.24
N CYS A 97 -10.17 3.09 -7.94
CA CYS A 97 -10.39 1.80 -7.29
C CYS A 97 -10.86 1.95 -5.84
N ALA A 98 -11.14 0.83 -5.18
CA ALA A 98 -11.57 0.79 -3.79
C ALA A 98 -10.52 1.40 -2.84
N GLU A 99 -9.24 1.19 -3.12
CA GLU A 99 -8.12 1.71 -2.35
C GLU A 99 -8.03 3.24 -2.40
N ASP A 100 -8.42 3.89 -3.50
CA ASP A 100 -8.46 5.37 -3.53
C ASP A 100 -9.57 5.89 -2.59
N THR A 101 -10.72 5.20 -2.55
CA THR A 101 -11.82 5.54 -1.63
C THR A 101 -11.39 5.30 -0.18
N LEU A 102 -10.70 4.19 0.09
CA LEU A 102 -10.14 3.88 1.40
C LEU A 102 -9.09 4.92 1.82
N PHE A 103 -8.19 5.30 0.91
CA PHE A 103 -7.16 6.32 1.16
C PHE A 103 -7.79 7.64 1.59
N VAL A 104 -8.81 8.13 0.87
CA VAL A 104 -9.51 9.37 1.24
C VAL A 104 -10.15 9.26 2.63
N ARG A 105 -10.72 8.09 2.97
CA ARG A 105 -11.32 7.85 4.29
C ARG A 105 -10.27 7.83 5.40
N VAL A 106 -9.16 7.12 5.20
CA VAL A 106 -8.05 7.02 6.16
C VAL A 106 -7.38 8.39 6.36
N TYR A 107 -7.12 9.13 5.29
CA TYR A 107 -6.53 10.48 5.37
C TYR A 107 -7.42 11.45 6.17
N LYS A 108 -8.75 11.37 6.05
CA LYS A 108 -9.66 12.19 6.86
C LYS A 108 -9.58 11.89 8.36
N GLN A 109 -9.24 10.65 8.73
CA GLN A 109 -9.09 10.24 10.12
C GLN A 109 -7.71 10.56 10.67
N TYR A 110 -6.67 10.43 9.83
CA TYR A 110 -5.26 10.60 10.17
C TYR A 110 -4.57 11.51 9.15
N PRO A 111 -4.89 12.82 9.15
CA PRO A 111 -4.36 13.74 8.15
C PRO A 111 -2.84 13.82 8.22
N ASP A 112 -2.21 13.79 7.05
CA ASP A 112 -0.77 13.89 6.84
C ASP A 112 0.08 12.75 7.44
N ASP A 113 -0.54 11.69 7.95
CA ASP A 113 0.16 10.52 8.48
C ASP A 113 0.70 9.60 7.37
N VAL A 114 1.96 9.17 7.49
CA VAL A 114 2.63 8.28 6.53
C VAL A 114 1.90 6.95 6.31
N GLY A 115 1.19 6.47 7.34
CA GLY A 115 0.38 5.25 7.33
C GLY A 115 -0.74 5.28 6.28
N CYS A 116 -1.18 6.46 5.83
CA CYS A 116 -2.14 6.58 4.74
C CYS A 116 -1.68 5.87 3.46
N TRP A 117 -0.36 5.82 3.20
CA TRP A 117 0.19 5.14 2.04
C TRP A 117 0.05 3.61 2.11
N MET A 118 -0.07 3.03 3.30
CA MET A 118 -0.15 1.58 3.50
C MET A 118 -1.38 0.94 2.84
N VAL A 119 -2.41 1.74 2.54
CA VAL A 119 -3.57 1.34 1.74
C VAL A 119 -3.18 0.68 0.40
N TYR A 120 -2.09 1.13 -0.22
CA TYR A 120 -1.60 0.61 -1.50
C TYR A 120 -0.58 -0.53 -1.36
N PHE A 121 -0.07 -0.78 -0.15
CA PHE A 121 0.91 -1.84 0.12
C PHE A 121 0.30 -3.07 0.78
N LEU A 122 -0.72 -2.89 1.61
CA LEU A 122 -1.35 -3.98 2.38
C LEU A 122 -2.65 -4.45 1.74
N ASN A 123 -2.99 -5.72 1.91
CA ASN A 123 -4.26 -6.24 1.40
C ASN A 123 -5.42 -5.56 2.12
N TYR A 124 -6.37 -5.03 1.35
CA TYR A 124 -7.61 -4.48 1.89
C TYR A 124 -8.64 -5.60 2.02
N VAL A 125 -8.80 -6.09 3.24
CA VAL A 125 -9.68 -7.22 3.59
C VAL A 125 -11.02 -6.68 4.06
N GLN A 126 -12.10 -7.18 3.47
CA GLN A 126 -13.47 -6.88 3.86
C GLN A 126 -14.12 -8.20 4.29
N MET A 127 -14.60 -8.24 5.53
CA MET A 127 -15.19 -9.42 6.14
C MET A 127 -16.67 -9.22 6.42
N VAL A 128 -17.47 -10.25 6.19
CA VAL A 128 -18.88 -10.31 6.62
C VAL A 128 -19.00 -10.99 7.99
N PRO A 129 -20.11 -10.79 8.73
CA PRO A 129 -20.29 -11.44 10.04
C PRO A 129 -20.08 -12.96 9.99
N GLY A 130 -19.25 -13.46 10.89
CA GLY A 130 -18.86 -14.88 10.97
C GLY A 130 -17.56 -15.24 10.27
N GLU A 131 -16.98 -14.36 9.44
CA GLU A 131 -15.63 -14.54 8.91
C GLU A 131 -14.57 -14.16 9.94
N ALA A 132 -13.38 -14.76 9.81
CA ALA A 132 -12.27 -14.53 10.72
C ALA A 132 -10.95 -14.34 9.98
N LEU A 133 -10.09 -13.50 10.54
CA LEU A 133 -8.75 -13.21 10.07
C LEU A 133 -7.74 -13.61 11.16
N PHE A 134 -6.85 -14.54 10.83
CA PHE A 134 -5.72 -14.89 11.68
C PHE A 134 -4.52 -14.00 11.33
N LEU A 135 -3.98 -13.34 12.34
CA LEU A 135 -2.82 -12.47 12.23
C LEU A 135 -1.61 -13.22 12.78
N SER A 136 -0.69 -13.61 11.90
CA SER A 136 0.56 -14.25 12.29
C SER A 136 1.53 -13.24 12.91
N ASP A 137 2.49 -13.72 13.69
CA ASP A 137 3.49 -12.86 14.30
C ASP A 137 4.30 -12.10 13.24
N SER A 138 4.60 -10.83 13.53
CA SER A 138 5.40 -9.94 12.68
C SER A 138 4.77 -9.55 11.33
N GLU A 139 3.49 -9.82 11.11
CA GLU A 139 2.76 -9.34 9.93
C GLU A 139 2.15 -7.95 10.16
N PRO A 140 2.34 -6.98 9.26
CA PRO A 140 1.69 -5.68 9.36
C PRO A 140 0.17 -5.83 9.17
N HIS A 141 -0.60 -5.24 10.08
CA HIS A 141 -2.06 -5.22 10.07
C HIS A 141 -2.60 -3.96 10.74
#